data_AF-A0A9E6VQN5-F1
#
_entry.id   AF-A0A9E6VQN5-F1
#
_cell.length_a   1.000
_cell.length_b   1.000
_cell.length_c   1.000
_cell.angle_alpha   90.00
_cell.angle_beta   90.00
_cell.angle_gamma   90.00
#
_symmetry.space_group_name_H-M   'P 1'
#
loop_
_entity.id
_entity.type
_entity.pdbx_description
1 polymer ?
#
loop_
_entity_poly.entity_id
_entity_poly.type
_entity_poly.pdbx_seq_one_letter_code
_entity_poly.pdbx_strand_id
1 'polypeptide(L)'
;MRGILELNYRKKNIFLAREMWKGNPNFHALSEEKRKSIRLLMGHQGFGLHKHIGNRSFEYFTLLREPVDRIISLYYHILRFPDHHFAKEMAEKKYTLKELIDQKVSLPFDNCQVRMLSGQMQVPFGELNETHLELAIKNLEMYFPLAGLQNRFDEFVLLLSDRYGWKLPYYRRLKVSGNRVKKNELDAATIEAIRSCNQLDEKLIAHVSTRFEAQLTGLGEPFAKRVKRYRRINSIFAKTMNAIPFFKKPEE
;
A
#
# COMPACT_ATOMS: atom_id res chain seq x y z
N MET A 1 -4.22 7.44 0.33
CA MET A 1 -5.14 6.65 -0.53
C MET A 1 -6.53 6.52 0.08
N ARG A 2 -6.71 5.93 1.28
CA ARG A 2 -8.05 5.70 1.88
C ARG A 2 -9.01 6.89 1.84
N GLY A 3 -8.57 8.09 2.25
CA GLY A 3 -9.43 9.27 2.17
C GLY A 3 -9.88 9.65 0.75
N ILE A 4 -9.05 9.42 -0.28
CA ILE A 4 -9.45 9.63 -1.68
C ILE A 4 -10.52 8.62 -2.08
N LEU A 5 -10.36 7.36 -1.68
CA LEU A 5 -11.33 6.30 -1.96
C LEU A 5 -12.68 6.60 -1.29
N GLU A 6 -12.68 7.03 -0.03
CA GLU A 6 -13.90 7.38 0.70
C GLU A 6 -14.61 8.63 0.14
N LEU A 7 -13.90 9.51 -0.57
CA LEU A 7 -14.50 10.64 -1.29
C LEU A 7 -15.14 10.25 -2.64
N ASN A 8 -14.66 9.18 -3.27
CA ASN A 8 -15.10 8.77 -4.62
C ASN A 8 -16.01 7.55 -4.63
N TYR A 9 -16.17 6.86 -3.50
CA TYR A 9 -17.11 5.75 -3.34
C TYR A 9 -18.03 6.02 -2.16
N ARG A 10 -19.33 5.77 -2.34
CA ARG A 10 -20.30 5.83 -1.23
C ARG A 10 -19.89 4.84 -0.15
N LYS A 11 -19.88 5.24 1.13
CA LYS A 11 -19.50 4.38 2.28
C LYS A 11 -20.18 3.01 2.25
N LYS A 12 -21.45 2.94 1.85
CA LYS A 12 -22.21 1.69 1.76
C LYS A 12 -21.71 0.71 0.67
N ASN A 13 -20.93 1.19 -0.30
CA ASN A 13 -20.34 0.41 -1.39
C ASN A 13 -18.87 0.02 -1.11
N ILE A 14 -18.31 0.40 0.04
CA ILE A 14 -16.94 0.08 0.43
C ILE A 14 -16.98 -1.06 1.44
N PHE A 15 -16.14 -2.08 1.24
CA PHE A 15 -15.84 -3.06 2.27
C PHE A 15 -14.35 -3.01 2.62
N LEU A 16 -14.07 -2.75 3.91
CA LEU A 16 -12.73 -2.74 4.47
C LEU A 16 -12.46 -4.06 5.19
N ALA A 17 -11.63 -4.91 4.59
CA ALA A 17 -11.16 -6.14 5.19
C ALA A 17 -10.10 -5.83 6.25
N ARG A 18 -10.52 -5.77 7.52
CA ARG A 18 -9.66 -5.46 8.68
C ARG A 18 -8.77 -6.62 9.10
N GLU A 19 -9.22 -7.84 8.87
CA GLU A 19 -8.51 -9.08 9.20
C GLU A 19 -8.00 -9.76 7.92
N MET A 20 -6.94 -10.56 8.04
CA MET A 20 -6.46 -11.40 6.94
C MET A 20 -7.60 -12.22 6.34
N TRP A 21 -7.61 -12.33 5.01
CA TRP A 21 -8.68 -12.96 4.25
C TRP A 21 -8.64 -14.50 4.37
N LYS A 22 -8.88 -15.02 5.58
CA LYS A 22 -9.16 -16.44 5.85
C LYS A 22 -10.66 -16.68 5.69
N GLY A 23 -11.17 -16.41 4.49
CA GLY A 23 -12.61 -16.39 4.21
C GLY A 23 -13.34 -15.14 4.71
N ASN A 24 -12.74 -14.29 5.54
CA ASN A 24 -13.34 -13.04 6.08
C ASN A 24 -14.83 -13.20 6.45
N PRO A 25 -15.15 -13.76 7.63
CA PRO A 25 -16.53 -14.05 8.02
C PRO A 25 -17.43 -12.81 7.96
N ASN A 26 -16.87 -11.62 8.23
CA ASN A 26 -17.60 -10.36 8.13
C ASN A 26 -18.08 -10.05 6.71
N PHE A 27 -17.36 -10.48 5.66
CA PHE A 27 -17.81 -10.32 4.27
C PHE A 27 -18.90 -11.33 3.92
N HIS A 28 -18.75 -12.60 4.31
CA HIS A 28 -19.72 -13.64 4.01
C HIS A 28 -21.00 -13.56 4.85
N ALA A 29 -20.94 -12.95 6.04
CA ALA A 29 -22.11 -12.64 6.86
C ALA A 29 -23.00 -11.53 6.28
N LEU A 30 -22.50 -10.77 5.29
CA LEU A 30 -23.32 -9.76 4.61
C LEU A 30 -24.43 -10.43 3.78
N SER A 31 -25.61 -9.82 3.80
CA SER A 31 -26.70 -10.19 2.89
C SER A 31 -26.23 -10.13 1.44
N GLU A 32 -26.86 -10.93 0.57
CA GLU A 32 -26.50 -10.97 -0.84
C GLU A 32 -26.64 -9.60 -1.50
N GLU A 33 -27.71 -8.85 -1.18
CA GLU A 33 -27.92 -7.48 -1.62
C GLU A 33 -26.75 -6.57 -1.22
N LYS A 34 -26.31 -6.69 0.05
CA LYS A 34 -25.20 -5.90 0.54
C LYS A 34 -23.91 -6.25 -0.17
N ARG A 35 -23.62 -7.54 -0.40
CA ARG A 35 -22.44 -7.99 -1.18
C ARG A 35 -22.46 -7.49 -2.61
N LYS A 36 -23.63 -7.55 -3.29
CA LYS A 36 -23.83 -7.01 -4.64
C LYS A 36 -23.61 -5.49 -4.71
N SER A 37 -23.93 -4.75 -3.65
CA SER A 37 -23.75 -3.29 -3.60
C SER A 37 -22.29 -2.84 -3.49
N ILE A 38 -21.38 -3.71 -3.02
CA ILE A 38 -19.96 -3.37 -2.83
C ILE A 38 -19.30 -3.10 -4.18
N ARG A 39 -18.63 -1.96 -4.33
CA ARG A 39 -17.88 -1.56 -5.53
C ARG A 39 -16.38 -1.38 -5.28
N LEU A 40 -15.98 -1.33 -4.01
CA LEU A 40 -14.58 -1.24 -3.60
C LEU A 40 -14.32 -2.21 -2.45
N LEU A 41 -13.41 -3.15 -2.67
CA LEU A 41 -12.88 -4.04 -1.66
C LEU A 41 -11.44 -3.62 -1.37
N MET A 42 -11.11 -3.31 -0.12
CA MET A 42 -9.78 -2.84 0.26
C MET A 42 -9.34 -3.40 1.62
N GLY A 43 -8.03 -3.46 1.84
CA GLY A 43 -7.44 -3.93 3.09
C GLY A 43 -6.02 -4.43 2.88
N HIS A 44 -5.36 -4.86 3.96
CA HIS A 44 -4.03 -5.50 3.89
C HIS A 44 -4.19 -6.97 3.50
N GLN A 45 -4.60 -7.20 2.25
CA GLN A 45 -4.92 -8.53 1.74
C GLN A 45 -3.98 -8.94 0.61
N GLY A 46 -3.56 -10.19 0.62
CA GLY A 46 -2.89 -10.80 -0.52
C GLY A 46 -3.79 -10.90 -1.75
N PHE A 47 -3.18 -11.08 -2.91
CA PHE A 47 -3.86 -11.32 -4.17
C PHE A 47 -4.78 -12.54 -4.08
N GLY A 48 -5.97 -12.45 -4.69
CA GLY A 48 -6.96 -13.53 -4.68
C GLY A 48 -8.35 -13.14 -4.17
N LEU A 49 -8.53 -11.92 -3.64
CA LEU A 49 -9.84 -11.43 -3.17
C LEU A 49 -11.00 -11.60 -4.17
N HIS A 50 -10.73 -11.50 -5.48
CA HIS A 50 -11.73 -11.66 -6.54
C HIS A 50 -12.38 -13.05 -6.54
N LYS A 51 -11.72 -14.08 -5.98
CA LYS A 51 -12.29 -15.42 -5.84
C LYS A 51 -13.54 -15.44 -4.94
N HIS A 52 -13.76 -14.41 -4.14
CA HIS A 52 -14.83 -14.34 -3.15
C HIS A 52 -16.01 -13.45 -3.56
N ILE A 53 -15.93 -12.77 -4.70
CA ILE A 53 -16.97 -11.85 -5.16
C ILE A 53 -17.90 -12.46 -6.24
N GLY A 54 -17.76 -13.76 -6.52
CA GLY A 54 -18.52 -14.48 -7.55
C GLY A 54 -18.14 -14.05 -8.97
N ASN A 55 -19.07 -14.17 -9.92
CA ASN A 55 -18.84 -13.93 -11.36
C ASN A 55 -18.84 -12.44 -11.75
N ARG A 56 -18.46 -11.55 -10.82
CA ARG A 56 -18.48 -10.10 -11.06
C ARG A 56 -17.19 -9.69 -11.74
N SER A 57 -17.27 -8.72 -12.66
CA SER A 57 -16.07 -8.08 -13.19
C SER A 57 -15.31 -7.36 -12.08
N PHE A 58 -13.98 -7.40 -12.17
CA PHE A 58 -13.09 -6.80 -11.19
C PHE A 58 -11.83 -6.28 -11.85
N GLU A 59 -11.21 -5.32 -11.18
CA GLU A 59 -9.87 -4.85 -11.47
C GLU A 59 -9.15 -4.64 -10.14
N TYR A 60 -7.84 -4.86 -10.15
CA TYR A 60 -6.99 -4.49 -9.04
C TYR A 60 -6.22 -3.19 -9.33
N PHE A 61 -5.84 -2.48 -8.28
CA PHE A 61 -4.80 -1.47 -8.36
C PHE A 61 -3.96 -1.49 -7.09
N THR A 62 -2.70 -1.09 -7.20
CA THR A 62 -1.79 -1.06 -6.04
C THR A 62 -0.74 0.04 -6.14
N LEU A 63 -0.15 0.37 -4.99
CA LEU A 63 1.01 1.24 -4.88
C LEU A 63 2.12 0.49 -4.15
N LEU A 64 3.27 0.39 -4.80
CA LEU A 64 4.48 -0.15 -4.21
C LEU A 64 5.36 0.95 -3.62
N ARG A 65 6.24 0.59 -2.71
CA ARG A 65 7.18 1.50 -2.05
C ARG A 65 8.55 0.86 -1.97
N GLU A 66 9.58 1.68 -2.17
CA GLU A 66 10.97 1.27 -2.01
C GLU A 66 11.16 0.48 -0.69
N PRO A 67 11.83 -0.68 -0.71
CA PRO A 67 11.68 -1.64 0.38
C PRO A 67 12.29 -1.15 1.68
N VAL A 68 13.43 -0.45 1.62
CA VAL A 68 14.06 0.13 2.81
C VAL A 68 13.14 1.17 3.45
N ASP A 69 12.59 2.09 2.66
CA ASP A 69 11.65 3.10 3.12
C ASP A 69 10.35 2.49 3.67
N ARG A 70 9.90 1.36 3.10
CA ARG A 70 8.74 0.61 3.56
C ARG A 70 9.01 -0.01 4.93
N ILE A 71 10.14 -0.68 5.10
CA ILE A 71 10.54 -1.35 6.36
C ILE A 71 10.69 -0.34 7.49
N ILE A 72 11.41 0.76 7.25
CA ILE A 72 11.52 1.85 8.22
C ILE A 72 10.12 2.38 8.59
N SER A 73 9.25 2.55 7.59
CA SER A 73 7.88 3.00 7.83
C SER A 73 7.08 2.03 8.70
N LEU A 74 7.25 0.73 8.49
CA LEU A 74 6.56 -0.33 9.23
C LEU A 74 7.05 -0.37 10.68
N TYR A 75 8.36 -0.32 10.89
CA TYR A 75 8.97 -0.31 12.23
C TYR A 75 8.40 0.82 13.10
N TYR A 76 8.43 2.06 12.61
CA TYR A 76 7.89 3.21 13.34
C TYR A 76 6.36 3.22 13.42
N HIS A 77 5.68 2.48 12.56
CA HIS A 77 4.24 2.26 12.68
C HIS A 77 3.96 1.32 13.86
N ILE A 78 4.64 0.18 13.94
CA ILE A 78 4.48 -0.80 15.03
C ILE A 78 4.78 -0.16 16.39
N LEU A 79 5.88 0.58 16.52
CA LEU A 79 6.23 1.25 17.78
C LEU A 79 5.21 2.30 18.24
N ARG A 80 4.40 2.84 17.32
CA ARG A 80 3.42 3.88 17.62
C ARG A 80 2.09 3.33 18.10
N PHE A 81 1.73 2.11 17.72
CA PHE A 81 0.43 1.52 17.98
C PHE A 81 0.60 0.32 18.92
N PRO A 82 0.45 0.53 20.26
CA PRO A 82 0.68 -0.51 21.26
C PRO A 82 -0.22 -1.74 21.09
N ASP A 83 -1.40 -1.56 20.48
CA ASP A 83 -2.36 -2.63 20.18
C ASP A 83 -1.95 -3.50 18.99
N HIS A 84 -0.88 -3.15 18.29
CA HIS A 84 -0.32 -4.05 17.28
C HIS A 84 0.21 -5.31 17.99
N HIS A 85 -0.18 -6.50 17.54
CA HIS A 85 0.18 -7.78 18.15
C HIS A 85 1.68 -7.97 18.45
N PHE A 86 2.56 -7.35 17.67
CA PHE A 86 4.02 -7.33 17.92
C PHE A 86 4.54 -6.13 18.72
N ALA A 87 3.76 -5.05 18.92
CA ALA A 87 4.27 -3.82 19.55
C ALA A 87 4.69 -4.02 21.00
N LYS A 88 3.97 -4.85 21.76
CA LYS A 88 4.33 -5.17 23.15
C LYS A 88 5.70 -5.85 23.23
N GLU A 89 5.92 -6.89 22.44
CA GLU A 89 7.21 -7.60 22.38
C GLU A 89 8.36 -6.67 21.92
N MET A 90 8.10 -5.85 20.91
CA MET A 90 9.08 -4.87 20.39
C MET A 90 9.48 -3.83 21.44
N ALA A 91 8.49 -3.34 22.20
CA ALA A 91 8.71 -2.36 23.26
C ALA A 91 9.42 -2.97 24.48
N GLU A 92 9.03 -4.18 24.90
CA GLU A 92 9.60 -4.88 26.05
C GLU A 92 11.06 -5.28 25.80
N LYS A 93 11.35 -5.82 24.61
CA LYS A 93 12.70 -6.27 24.25
C LYS A 93 13.59 -5.16 23.68
N LYS A 94 13.03 -3.95 23.46
CA LYS A 94 13.71 -2.78 22.88
C LYS A 94 14.48 -3.11 21.60
N TYR A 95 13.92 -3.98 20.76
CA TYR A 95 14.61 -4.41 19.55
C TYR A 95 14.97 -3.23 18.66
N THR A 96 16.24 -3.16 18.28
CA THR A 96 16.68 -2.32 17.18
C THR A 96 16.11 -2.85 15.86
N LEU A 97 15.98 -1.98 14.86
CA LEU A 97 15.49 -2.39 13.53
C LEU A 97 16.32 -3.55 12.94
N LYS A 98 17.63 -3.54 13.16
CA LYS A 98 18.53 -4.59 12.69
C LYS A 98 18.24 -5.93 13.34
N GLU A 99 18.08 -5.97 14.67
CA GLU A 99 17.79 -7.21 15.40
C GLU A 99 16.48 -7.85 14.96
N LEU A 100 15.46 -7.06 14.61
CA LEU A 100 14.19 -7.59 14.11
C LEU A 100 14.33 -8.33 12.79
N ILE A 101 15.20 -7.81 11.92
CA ILE A 101 15.46 -8.40 10.61
C ILE A 101 16.30 -9.66 10.80
N ASP A 102 17.36 -9.58 11.61
CA ASP A 102 18.26 -10.71 11.88
C ASP A 102 17.53 -11.88 12.56
N GLN A 103 16.61 -11.58 13.49
CA GLN A 103 15.81 -12.57 14.20
C GLN A 103 14.59 -13.07 13.41
N LYS A 104 14.35 -12.54 12.21
CA LYS A 104 13.28 -12.98 11.30
C LYS A 104 11.89 -13.00 11.95
N VAL A 105 11.63 -12.06 12.86
CA VAL A 105 10.50 -12.16 13.80
C VAL A 105 9.12 -12.04 13.14
N SER A 106 9.03 -11.45 11.95
CA SER A 106 7.74 -11.10 11.36
C SER A 106 7.77 -11.03 9.84
N LEU A 107 6.86 -11.76 9.18
CA LEU A 107 6.77 -11.87 7.71
C LEU A 107 6.65 -10.53 6.96
N PRO A 108 5.99 -9.48 7.47
CA PRO A 108 5.96 -8.18 6.80
C PRO A 108 7.34 -7.52 6.61
N PHE A 109 8.40 -8.03 7.26
CA PHE A 109 9.78 -7.57 7.08
C PHE A 109 10.53 -8.26 5.94
N ASP A 110 9.98 -9.34 5.38
CA ASP A 110 10.58 -10.16 4.33
C ASP A 110 9.71 -10.16 3.06
N ASN A 111 10.23 -9.59 1.97
CA ASN A 111 9.64 -9.59 0.63
C ASN A 111 8.11 -9.40 0.60
N CYS A 112 7.61 -8.49 1.43
CA CYS A 112 6.18 -8.40 1.74
C CYS A 112 5.35 -7.99 0.51
N GLN A 113 5.90 -7.20 -0.41
CA GLN A 113 5.15 -6.78 -1.59
C GLN A 113 5.02 -7.94 -2.60
N VAL A 114 6.08 -8.73 -2.79
CA VAL A 114 6.01 -9.99 -3.56
C VAL A 114 5.03 -10.96 -2.92
N ARG A 115 5.09 -11.14 -1.60
CA ARG A 115 4.15 -11.98 -0.84
C ARG A 115 2.69 -11.57 -1.08
N MET A 116 2.41 -10.27 -1.01
CA MET A 116 1.06 -9.73 -1.21
C MET A 116 0.59 -9.91 -2.66
N LEU A 117 1.44 -9.67 -3.65
CA LEU A 117 1.04 -9.74 -5.06
C LEU A 117 1.02 -11.17 -5.64
N SER A 118 1.85 -12.07 -5.12
CA SER A 118 1.78 -13.50 -5.43
C SER A 118 0.60 -14.19 -4.73
N GLY A 119 0.13 -13.63 -3.61
CA GLY A 119 -0.88 -14.23 -2.74
C GLY A 119 -0.33 -15.31 -1.80
N GLN A 120 0.99 -15.50 -1.76
CA GLN A 120 1.67 -16.56 -0.99
C GLN A 120 1.97 -16.13 0.44
N MET A 121 0.92 -15.74 1.17
CA MET A 121 1.02 -15.17 2.52
C MET A 121 1.56 -16.13 3.58
N GLN A 122 1.47 -17.44 3.34
CA GLN A 122 1.82 -18.51 4.26
C GLN A 122 3.28 -18.97 4.19
N VAL A 123 4.02 -18.57 3.15
CA VAL A 123 5.42 -18.98 2.97
C VAL A 123 6.27 -18.45 4.14
N PRO A 124 7.10 -19.26 4.81
CA PRO A 124 7.92 -18.78 5.92
C PRO A 124 8.88 -17.63 5.55
N PHE A 125 9.43 -16.97 6.56
CA PHE A 125 10.38 -15.88 6.37
C PHE A 125 11.64 -16.38 5.64
N GLY A 126 12.03 -15.71 4.57
CA GLY A 126 13.25 -16.03 3.82
C GLY A 126 13.12 -17.24 2.89
N GLU A 127 11.93 -17.81 2.77
CA GLU A 127 11.65 -18.93 1.85
C GLU A 127 10.99 -18.48 0.53
N LEU A 128 10.61 -17.20 0.41
CA LEU A 128 10.24 -16.66 -0.90
C LEU A 128 11.44 -16.73 -1.84
N ASN A 129 11.17 -17.10 -3.08
CA ASN A 129 12.16 -17.27 -4.13
C ASN A 129 11.66 -16.71 -5.47
N GLU A 130 12.46 -16.82 -6.53
CA GLU A 130 12.15 -16.26 -7.86
C GLU A 130 10.80 -16.71 -8.41
N THR A 131 10.35 -17.95 -8.17
CA THR A 131 9.04 -18.41 -8.66
C THR A 131 7.87 -17.61 -8.05
N HIS A 132 8.04 -17.11 -6.82
CA HIS A 132 7.07 -16.24 -6.16
C HIS A 132 7.06 -14.85 -6.77
N LEU A 133 8.24 -14.32 -7.14
CA LEU A 133 8.38 -13.06 -7.84
C LEU A 133 7.73 -13.14 -9.23
N GLU A 134 8.01 -14.19 -9.99
CA GLU A 134 7.39 -14.44 -11.29
C GLU A 134 5.87 -14.50 -11.19
N LEU A 135 5.33 -15.19 -10.18
CA LEU A 135 3.89 -15.23 -9.92
C LEU A 135 3.33 -13.84 -9.59
N ALA A 136 4.02 -13.06 -8.75
CA ALA A 136 3.62 -11.69 -8.41
C ALA A 136 3.58 -10.80 -9.65
N ILE A 137 4.60 -10.87 -10.52
CA ILE A 137 4.66 -10.13 -11.78
C ILE A 137 3.54 -10.57 -12.72
N LYS A 138 3.32 -11.88 -12.88
CA LYS A 138 2.24 -12.42 -13.71
C LYS A 138 0.87 -11.92 -13.25
N ASN A 139 0.60 -11.96 -11.95
CA ASN A 139 -0.64 -11.44 -11.39
C ASN A 139 -0.79 -9.93 -11.65
N LEU A 140 0.30 -9.18 -11.49
CA LEU A 140 0.35 -7.74 -11.70
C LEU A 140 0.08 -7.36 -13.17
N GLU A 141 0.64 -8.08 -14.13
CA GLU A 141 0.37 -7.85 -15.56
C GLU A 141 -1.05 -8.23 -15.96
N MET A 142 -1.59 -9.31 -15.40
CA MET A 142 -2.89 -9.83 -15.81
C MET A 142 -4.08 -9.08 -15.19
N TYR A 143 -3.98 -8.67 -13.92
CA TYR A 143 -5.16 -8.22 -13.15
C TYR A 143 -5.08 -6.78 -12.67
N PHE A 144 -3.91 -6.14 -12.71
CA PHE A 144 -3.70 -4.80 -12.19
C PHE A 144 -3.50 -3.85 -13.36
N PRO A 145 -4.56 -3.23 -13.92
CA PRO A 145 -4.38 -2.20 -14.95
C PRO A 145 -3.48 -1.05 -14.48
N LEU A 146 -3.47 -0.76 -13.17
CA LEU A 146 -2.65 0.29 -12.57
C LEU A 146 -1.88 -0.25 -11.36
N ALA A 147 -0.55 -0.22 -11.48
CA ALA A 147 0.39 -0.41 -10.38
C ALA A 147 1.39 0.75 -10.40
N GLY A 148 1.50 1.50 -9.30
CA GLY A 148 2.35 2.69 -9.25
C GLY A 148 3.34 2.64 -8.09
N LEU A 149 4.11 3.72 -7.96
CA LEU A 149 5.09 3.90 -6.90
C LEU A 149 4.66 4.99 -5.93
N GLN A 150 4.92 4.79 -4.64
CA GLN A 150 4.54 5.72 -3.58
C GLN A 150 5.18 7.11 -3.75
N ASN A 151 6.40 7.19 -4.27
CA ASN A 151 7.08 8.45 -4.57
C ASN A 151 6.52 9.17 -5.82
N ARG A 152 5.72 8.48 -6.65
CA ARG A 152 4.99 9.03 -7.82
C ARG A 152 3.46 9.04 -7.59
N PHE A 153 3.05 9.30 -6.35
CA PHE A 153 1.66 9.17 -5.91
C PHE A 153 0.67 10.07 -6.67
N ASP A 154 1.06 11.31 -7.01
CA ASP A 154 0.18 12.26 -7.67
C ASP A 154 -0.18 11.79 -9.09
N GLU A 155 0.81 11.30 -9.84
CA GLU A 155 0.63 10.69 -11.14
C GLU A 155 -0.31 9.49 -11.05
N PHE A 156 -0.06 8.59 -10.08
CA PHE A 156 -0.89 7.40 -9.88
C PHE A 156 -2.35 7.75 -9.58
N VAL A 157 -2.59 8.74 -8.71
CA VAL A 157 -3.94 9.21 -8.38
C VAL A 157 -4.66 9.79 -9.61
N LEU A 158 -3.96 10.52 -10.47
CA LEU A 158 -4.55 11.02 -11.72
C LEU A 158 -4.92 9.90 -12.68
N LEU A 159 -4.07 8.87 -12.82
CA LEU A 159 -4.38 7.70 -13.65
C LEU A 159 -5.60 6.93 -13.12
N LEU A 160 -5.70 6.75 -11.81
CA LEU A 160 -6.91 6.18 -11.18
C LEU A 160 -8.14 7.04 -11.44
N SER A 161 -7.97 8.37 -11.36
CA SER A 161 -9.04 9.32 -11.62
C SER A 161 -9.57 9.22 -13.04
N ASP A 162 -8.68 9.04 -14.01
CA ASP A 162 -9.04 8.86 -15.42
C ASP A 162 -9.72 7.53 -15.66
N ARG A 163 -9.16 6.43 -15.10
CA ARG A 163 -9.67 5.08 -15.29
C ARG A 163 -11.04 4.86 -14.65
N TYR A 164 -11.24 5.36 -13.43
CA TYR A 164 -12.45 5.11 -12.64
C TYR A 164 -13.40 6.31 -12.58
N GLY A 165 -13.10 7.37 -13.33
CA GLY A 165 -13.94 8.57 -13.40
C GLY A 165 -14.06 9.33 -12.09
N TRP A 166 -13.07 9.22 -11.18
CA TRP A 166 -13.09 9.91 -9.89
C TRP A 166 -13.16 11.43 -10.09
N LYS A 167 -14.02 12.08 -9.31
CA LYS A 167 -14.25 13.53 -9.40
C LYS A 167 -13.47 14.31 -8.35
N LEU A 168 -13.11 13.67 -7.25
CA LEU A 168 -12.41 14.27 -6.12
C LEU A 168 -11.07 13.55 -5.87
N PRO A 169 -10.10 13.62 -6.79
CA PRO A 169 -8.79 12.98 -6.62
C PRO A 169 -7.87 13.77 -5.68
N TYR A 170 -8.40 14.62 -4.80
CA TYR A 170 -7.60 15.51 -3.95
C TYR A 170 -7.41 14.93 -2.56
N TYR A 171 -6.27 15.24 -1.94
CA TYR A 171 -5.90 14.70 -0.65
C TYR A 171 -4.98 15.64 0.13
N ARG A 172 -5.05 15.52 1.44
CA ARG A 172 -4.03 16.07 2.34
C ARG A 172 -3.10 14.96 2.81
N ARG A 173 -1.82 15.27 2.93
CA ARG A 173 -0.87 14.37 3.60
C ARG A 173 -1.05 14.52 5.10
N LEU A 174 -1.43 13.45 5.78
CA LEU A 174 -1.44 13.43 7.23
C LEU A 174 0.01 13.36 7.70
N LYS A 175 0.42 14.27 8.59
CA LYS A 175 1.74 14.18 9.24
C LYS A 175 1.75 12.93 10.12
N VAL A 176 2.42 11.90 9.64
CA VAL A 176 2.79 10.74 10.45
C VAL A 176 3.99 11.23 11.28
N SER A 177 3.80 11.45 12.60
CA SER A 177 4.71 12.17 13.53
C SER A 177 6.22 11.95 13.34
N GLY A 178 6.99 13.01 13.65
CA GLY A 178 8.40 13.25 13.29
C GLY A 178 9.48 12.48 14.06
N ASN A 179 9.14 11.42 14.80
CA ASN A 179 10.15 10.59 15.49
C ASN A 179 10.67 9.44 14.62
N ARG A 180 10.41 9.47 13.31
CA ARG A 180 10.93 8.49 12.36
C ARG A 180 12.36 8.86 12.01
N VAL A 181 13.32 8.01 12.38
CA VAL A 181 14.70 8.07 11.88
C VAL A 181 14.66 7.98 10.35
N LYS A 182 15.39 8.88 9.71
CA LYS A 182 15.48 8.92 8.25
C LYS A 182 16.43 7.82 7.76
N LYS A 183 16.26 7.40 6.50
CA LYS A 183 17.11 6.37 5.88
C LYS A 183 18.62 6.72 5.97
N ASN A 184 18.98 8.00 5.84
CA ASN A 184 20.36 8.49 5.92
C ASN A 184 20.91 8.58 7.35
N GLU A 185 20.09 8.34 8.37
CA GLU A 185 20.49 8.31 9.78
C GLU A 185 20.68 6.87 10.28
N LEU A 186 20.36 5.86 9.46
CA LEU A 186 20.64 4.46 9.75
C LEU A 186 22.05 4.08 9.29
N ASP A 187 22.70 3.20 10.04
CA ASP A 187 23.99 2.64 9.66
C ASP A 187 23.87 1.74 8.43
N ALA A 188 24.99 1.58 7.72
CA ALA A 188 25.04 0.80 6.48
C ALA A 188 24.70 -0.67 6.69
N ALA A 189 25.05 -1.25 7.84
CA ALA A 189 24.78 -2.66 8.13
C ALA A 189 23.28 -2.92 8.32
N THR A 190 22.55 -1.99 8.95
CA THR A 190 21.09 -2.04 9.04
C THR A 190 20.44 -1.94 7.67
N ILE A 191 20.89 -1.02 6.81
CA ILE A 191 20.35 -0.88 5.45
C ILE A 191 20.58 -2.16 4.64
N GLU A 192 21.77 -2.75 4.73
CA GLU A 192 22.10 -3.96 4.01
C GLU A 192 21.31 -5.17 4.53
N ALA A 193 21.12 -5.30 5.85
CA ALA A 193 20.25 -6.31 6.43
C ALA A 193 18.82 -6.22 5.85
N ILE A 194 18.26 -4.99 5.76
CA ILE A 194 16.94 -4.78 5.15
C ILE A 194 16.92 -5.26 3.69
N ARG A 195 17.91 -4.85 2.90
CA ARG A 195 17.99 -5.21 1.47
C ARG A 195 18.09 -6.71 1.28
N SER A 196 18.94 -7.37 2.08
CA SER A 196 19.15 -8.82 2.00
C SER A 196 17.85 -9.62 2.15
N CYS A 197 16.93 -9.18 3.02
CA CYS A 197 15.61 -9.80 3.20
C CYS A 197 14.53 -9.28 2.23
N ASN A 198 14.84 -8.33 1.36
CA ASN A 198 13.85 -7.70 0.46
C ASN A 198 14.32 -7.63 -1.00
N GLN A 199 15.25 -8.50 -1.42
CA GLN A 199 15.80 -8.53 -2.77
C GLN A 199 14.73 -8.77 -3.85
N LEU A 200 13.72 -9.59 -3.58
CA LEU A 200 12.64 -9.85 -4.54
C LEU A 200 11.71 -8.63 -4.64
N ASP A 201 11.47 -7.95 -3.52
CA ASP A 201 10.74 -6.67 -3.51
C ASP A 201 11.47 -5.60 -4.34
N GLU A 202 12.81 -5.54 -4.30
CA GLU A 202 13.60 -4.62 -5.15
C GLU A 202 13.42 -4.93 -6.64
N LYS A 203 13.50 -6.21 -7.04
CA LYS A 203 13.26 -6.64 -8.43
C LYS A 203 11.83 -6.33 -8.89
N LEU A 204 10.83 -6.61 -8.05
CA LEU A 204 9.44 -6.30 -8.32
C LEU A 204 9.22 -4.79 -8.53
N ILE A 205 9.85 -3.96 -7.71
CA ILE A 205 9.77 -2.50 -7.85
C ILE A 205 10.44 -2.03 -9.12
N ALA A 206 11.58 -2.60 -9.52
CA ALA A 206 12.21 -2.27 -10.78
C ALA A 206 11.27 -2.57 -11.96
N HIS A 207 10.59 -3.72 -11.95
CA HIS A 207 9.57 -4.08 -12.95
C HIS A 207 8.42 -3.07 -12.99
N VAL A 208 7.82 -2.78 -11.83
CA VAL A 208 6.70 -1.83 -11.73
C VAL A 208 7.12 -0.41 -12.11
N SER A 209 8.35 0.01 -11.77
CA SER A 209 8.89 1.30 -12.15
C SER A 209 8.97 1.42 -13.67
N THR A 210 9.58 0.44 -14.35
CA THR A 210 9.68 0.43 -15.81
C THR A 210 8.31 0.49 -16.47
N ARG A 211 7.38 -0.36 -16.02
CA ARG A 211 6.01 -0.37 -16.54
C ARG A 211 5.30 0.98 -16.31
N PHE A 212 5.45 1.56 -15.13
CA PHE A 212 4.80 2.82 -14.78
C PHE A 212 5.37 3.99 -15.60
N GLU A 213 6.69 4.09 -15.74
CA GLU A 213 7.30 5.11 -16.61
C GLU A 213 6.88 4.96 -18.07
N ALA A 214 6.76 3.73 -18.58
CA ALA A 214 6.26 3.50 -19.94
C ALA A 214 4.82 4.02 -20.12
N GLN A 215 3.93 3.76 -19.14
CA GLN A 215 2.57 4.31 -19.14
C GLN A 215 2.56 5.84 -19.14
N LEU A 216 3.39 6.46 -18.30
CA LEU A 216 3.48 7.92 -18.23
C LEU A 216 4.05 8.53 -19.52
N THR A 217 5.06 7.88 -20.10
CA THR A 217 5.68 8.31 -21.37
C THR A 217 4.66 8.27 -22.50
N GLY A 218 3.83 7.22 -22.57
CA GLY A 218 2.77 7.11 -23.57
C GLY A 218 1.70 8.20 -23.49
N LEU A 219 1.51 8.83 -22.31
CA LEU A 219 0.60 9.96 -22.13
C LEU A 219 1.22 11.33 -22.46
N GLY A 220 2.55 11.39 -22.49
CA GLY A 220 3.32 12.53 -22.98
C GLY A 220 3.16 13.84 -22.21
N GLU A 221 3.53 14.94 -22.89
CA GLU A 221 3.58 16.28 -22.32
C GLU A 221 2.23 16.81 -21.76
N PRO A 222 1.06 16.54 -22.40
CA PRO A 222 -0.22 16.99 -21.85
C PRO A 222 -0.49 16.46 -20.44
N PHE A 223 -0.18 15.19 -20.18
CA PHE A 223 -0.33 14.60 -18.86
C PHE A 223 0.66 15.21 -17.86
N ALA A 224 1.92 15.41 -18.24
CA ALA A 224 2.91 16.06 -17.39
C ALA A 224 2.50 17.50 -16.99
N LYS A 225 1.93 18.28 -17.92
CA LYS A 225 1.35 19.61 -17.62
C LYS A 225 0.18 19.51 -16.65
N ARG A 226 -0.70 18.52 -16.84
CA ARG A 226 -1.82 18.26 -15.92
C ARG A 226 -1.35 17.88 -14.52
N VAL A 227 -0.32 17.06 -14.37
CA VAL A 227 0.29 16.72 -13.08
C VAL A 227 0.80 17.97 -12.36
N LYS A 228 1.52 18.86 -13.07
CA LYS A 228 1.99 20.13 -12.50
C LYS A 228 0.84 21.00 -12.01
N ARG A 229 -0.23 21.14 -12.80
CA ARG A 229 -1.45 21.88 -12.40
C ARG A 229 -2.13 21.23 -11.19
N TYR A 230 -2.31 19.91 -11.22
CA TYR A 230 -2.91 19.15 -10.14
C TYR A 230 -2.16 19.33 -8.82
N ARG A 231 -0.81 19.25 -8.81
CA ARG A 231 0.00 19.47 -7.62
C ARG A 231 -0.24 20.84 -6.97
N ARG A 232 -0.37 21.89 -7.77
CA ARG A 232 -0.70 23.25 -7.28
C ARG A 232 -2.07 23.29 -6.61
N ILE A 233 -3.09 22.74 -7.28
CA ILE A 233 -4.47 22.70 -6.77
C ILE A 233 -4.55 21.85 -5.49
N ASN A 234 -3.91 20.67 -5.50
CA ASN A 234 -3.89 19.78 -4.35
C ASN A 234 -3.19 20.40 -3.14
N SER A 235 -2.15 21.22 -3.34
CA SER A 235 -1.50 21.99 -2.27
C SER A 235 -2.46 22.99 -1.62
N ILE A 236 -3.26 23.70 -2.42
CA ILE A 236 -4.29 24.63 -1.91
C ILE A 236 -5.36 23.83 -1.14
N PHE A 237 -5.90 22.77 -1.74
CA PHE A 237 -6.86 21.89 -1.09
C PHE A 237 -6.35 21.37 0.26
N ALA A 238 -5.11 20.89 0.32
CA ALA A 238 -4.50 20.37 1.54
C ALA A 238 -4.36 21.45 2.62
N LYS A 239 -4.00 22.70 2.26
CA LYS A 239 -3.93 23.83 3.20
C LYS A 239 -5.31 24.16 3.77
N THR A 240 -6.33 24.27 2.91
CA THR A 240 -7.72 24.54 3.32
C THR A 240 -8.23 23.47 4.28
N MET A 241 -8.05 22.19 3.93
CA MET A 241 -8.49 21.07 4.78
C MET A 241 -7.78 21.01 6.14
N ASN A 242 -6.54 21.51 6.24
CA ASN A 242 -5.82 21.58 7.52
C ASN A 242 -6.27 22.76 8.40
N ALA A 243 -6.89 23.78 7.82
CA ALA A 243 -7.42 24.94 8.55
C ALA A 243 -8.80 24.66 9.19
N ILE A 244 -9.50 23.61 8.76
CA ILE A 244 -10.81 23.23 9.30
C ILE A 244 -10.63 22.51 10.66
N PRO A 245 -11.18 23.02 11.77
CA PRO A 245 -10.97 22.49 13.12
C PRO A 245 -11.40 21.03 13.29
N PHE A 246 -12.46 20.62 12.60
CA PHE A 246 -13.05 19.28 12.65
C PHE A 246 -12.17 18.16 12.07
N PHE A 247 -11.11 18.53 11.35
CA PHE A 247 -10.15 17.60 10.73
C PHE A 247 -8.75 17.70 11.35
N LYS A 248 -8.59 18.38 12.50
CA LYS A 248 -7.50 18.04 13.42
C LYS A 248 -7.63 16.54 13.74
N LYS A 249 -6.48 15.87 13.88
CA LYS A 249 -6.35 14.40 14.01
C LYS A 249 -7.57 13.77 14.71
N PRO A 250 -8.09 12.62 14.26
CA PRO A 250 -8.69 11.72 15.23
C PRO A 250 -7.60 11.50 16.28
N GLU A 251 -7.82 11.99 17.50
CA GLU A 251 -7.26 11.31 18.65
C GLU A 251 -7.78 9.87 18.55
N GLU A 252 -6.84 8.92 18.49
CA GLU A 252 -6.96 7.45 18.57
C GLU A 252 -5.79 6.83 17.79
#